data_AF-A0A139CLY8-F1
#
_entry.id   AF-A0A139CLY8-F1
#
_cell.length_a   1.000
_cell.length_b   1.000
_cell.length_c   1.000
_cell.angle_alpha   90.00
_cell.angle_beta   90.00
_cell.angle_gamma   90.00
#
_symmetry.space_group_name_H-M   'P 1'
#
loop_
_entity.id
_entity.type
_entity.pdbx_description
1 polymer ?
#
loop_
_entity_poly.entity_id
_entity_poly.type
_entity_poly.pdbx_seq_one_letter_code
_entity_poly.pdbx_strand_id
1 'polypeptide(L)'
;MLPFAHIGITLALFYMATRGRNINYWYVAIGSILPDLIDKFIGRVLFADTFASGRIFAHSLLFVVVLGLAGYYLYMRRKDTRLLILAAASTVHLLLDSMWQTPQTFLWPLLGWEFGRGTQYGSFWQYLSTAYGRILDGSLSLGLTTEIIGLIIILIFTATELRQHLRIS
;
A
#
# COMPACT_ATOMS: atom_id res chain seq x y z
N MET A 1 5.60 6.34 -2.44
CA MET A 1 5.38 7.06 -1.15
C MET A 1 5.76 6.15 0.02
N LEU A 2 5.74 6.68 1.24
CA LEU A 2 6.13 5.99 2.47
C LEU A 2 4.88 5.42 3.19
N PRO A 3 5.03 4.48 4.15
CA PRO A 3 3.91 3.69 4.64
C PRO A 3 2.82 4.52 5.33
N PHE A 4 3.14 5.58 6.08
CA PHE A 4 2.10 6.35 6.79
C PHE A 4 1.22 7.13 5.82
N ALA A 5 1.79 7.68 4.75
CA ALA A 5 1.04 8.34 3.68
C ALA A 5 -0.02 7.40 3.08
N HIS A 6 0.38 6.18 2.73
CA HIS A 6 -0.54 5.18 2.16
C HIS A 6 -1.66 4.83 3.13
N ILE A 7 -1.32 4.48 4.37
CA ILE A 7 -2.29 4.04 5.37
C ILE A 7 -3.25 5.18 5.69
N GLY A 8 -2.74 6.36 6.02
CA GLY A 8 -3.56 7.51 6.41
C GLY A 8 -4.51 7.94 5.30
N ILE A 9 -4.00 8.17 4.09
CA ILE A 9 -4.84 8.61 2.97
C ILE A 9 -5.87 7.55 2.61
N THR A 10 -5.50 6.26 2.59
CA THR A 10 -6.44 5.18 2.29
C THR A 10 -7.52 5.06 3.36
N LEU A 11 -7.17 5.15 4.64
CA LEU A 11 -8.15 5.15 5.74
C LEU A 11 -9.14 6.31 5.60
N ALA A 12 -8.66 7.53 5.33
CA ALA A 12 -9.52 8.69 5.13
C ALA A 12 -10.48 8.49 3.95
N LEU A 13 -9.98 8.03 2.79
CA LEU A 13 -10.81 7.78 1.62
C LEU A 13 -11.90 6.74 1.90
N PHE A 14 -11.55 5.63 2.57
CA PHE A 14 -12.52 4.61 2.95
C PHE A 14 -13.54 5.14 3.95
N TYR A 15 -13.09 5.87 4.98
CA TYR A 15 -13.98 6.46 5.98
C TYR A 15 -15.00 7.42 5.33
N MET A 16 -14.53 8.27 4.40
CA MET A 16 -15.39 9.19 3.65
C MET A 16 -16.36 8.46 2.72
N ALA A 17 -15.88 7.49 1.94
CA ALA A 17 -16.71 6.73 1.00
C ALA A 17 -17.80 5.91 1.70
N THR A 18 -17.49 5.42 2.89
CA THR A 18 -18.37 4.49 3.63
C THR A 18 -19.16 5.21 4.71
N ARG A 19 -18.84 6.49 4.97
CA ARG A 19 -19.41 7.32 6.04
C ARG A 19 -19.35 6.65 7.40
N GLY A 20 -18.24 5.96 7.70
CA GLY A 20 -18.08 5.25 8.97
C GLY A 20 -18.97 4.02 9.15
N ARG A 21 -19.54 3.46 8.07
CA ARG A 21 -20.28 2.18 8.14
C ARG A 21 -19.36 1.02 8.53
N ASN A 22 -19.96 -0.07 9.04
CA ASN A 22 -19.30 -1.29 9.57
C ASN A 22 -18.34 -1.96 8.58
N ILE A 23 -17.15 -1.39 8.42
CA ILE A 23 -16.01 -1.95 7.71
C ILE A 23 -14.90 -2.11 8.70
N ASN A 24 -14.21 -3.24 8.62
CA ASN A 24 -13.04 -3.46 9.45
C ASN A 24 -11.83 -2.74 8.83
N TYR A 25 -11.49 -1.59 9.41
CA TYR A 25 -10.39 -0.72 8.97
C TYR A 25 -9.00 -1.36 9.12
N TRP A 26 -8.84 -2.46 9.87
CA TRP A 26 -7.58 -3.21 9.87
C TRP A 26 -7.25 -3.77 8.49
N TYR A 27 -8.25 -4.29 7.77
CA TYR A 27 -8.04 -4.77 6.40
C TYR A 27 -7.79 -3.61 5.43
N VAL A 28 -8.33 -2.42 5.69
CA VAL A 28 -8.01 -1.22 4.91
C VAL A 28 -6.54 -0.85 5.09
N ALA A 29 -6.08 -0.77 6.34
CA ALA A 29 -4.68 -0.45 6.66
C ALA A 29 -3.72 -1.50 6.06
N ILE A 30 -3.99 -2.79 6.24
CA ILE A 30 -3.17 -3.88 5.66
C ILE A 30 -3.16 -3.78 4.13
N GLY A 31 -4.33 -3.66 3.50
CA GLY A 31 -4.44 -3.60 2.04
C GLY A 31 -3.76 -2.37 1.44
N SER A 32 -3.70 -1.27 2.18
CA SER A 32 -3.04 -0.03 1.77
C SER A 32 -1.52 -0.12 1.68
N ILE A 33 -0.89 -1.12 2.30
CA ILE A 33 0.56 -1.36 2.24
C ILE A 33 0.91 -2.72 1.65
N LEU A 34 -0.10 -3.54 1.32
CA LEU A 34 0.08 -4.91 0.88
C LEU A 34 0.97 -5.03 -0.38
N PRO A 35 0.81 -4.19 -1.44
CA PRO A 35 1.67 -4.27 -2.60
C PRO A 35 3.15 -4.05 -2.26
N ASP A 36 3.41 -3.02 -1.45
CA ASP A 36 4.74 -2.69 -0.95
C ASP A 36 5.34 -3.80 -0.10
N LEU A 37 4.55 -4.41 0.79
CA LEU A 37 5.02 -5.50 1.65
C LEU A 37 5.49 -6.70 0.82
N ILE A 38 4.70 -7.08 -0.20
CA ILE A 38 5.03 -8.19 -1.09
C ILE A 38 6.26 -7.85 -1.94
N ASP A 39 6.21 -6.73 -2.65
CA ASP A 39 7.19 -6.43 -3.68
C ASP A 39 8.54 -6.02 -3.10
N LYS A 40 8.57 -5.27 -1.99
CA LYS A 40 9.85 -4.92 -1.34
C LYS A 40 10.47 -6.16 -0.68
N PHE A 41 9.68 -7.05 -0.11
CA PHE A 41 10.20 -8.29 0.45
C PHE A 41 10.79 -9.17 -0.66
N ILE A 42 10.04 -9.43 -1.73
CA ILE A 42 10.52 -10.26 -2.83
C ILE A 42 11.68 -9.59 -3.57
N GLY A 43 11.52 -8.34 -4.02
CA GLY A 43 12.44 -7.68 -4.94
C GLY A 43 13.62 -6.96 -4.29
N ARG A 44 13.63 -6.78 -2.96
CA ARG A 44 14.78 -6.20 -2.22
C ARG A 44 15.36 -7.08 -1.13
N VAL A 45 14.66 -8.14 -0.69
CA VAL A 45 15.18 -9.06 0.33
C VAL A 45 15.51 -10.42 -0.29
N LEU A 46 14.55 -11.09 -0.91
CA LEU A 46 14.74 -12.45 -1.42
C LEU A 46 15.51 -12.51 -2.74
N PHE A 47 15.20 -11.61 -3.67
CA PHE A 47 15.70 -11.61 -5.04
C PHE A 47 16.26 -10.24 -5.43
N ALA A 48 17.04 -9.64 -4.52
CA ALA A 48 17.59 -8.30 -4.68
C ALA A 48 18.50 -8.20 -5.92
N ASP A 49 19.30 -9.25 -6.20
CA ASP A 49 20.21 -9.31 -7.34
C ASP A 49 19.46 -9.45 -8.68
N THR A 50 18.28 -10.09 -8.67
CA THR A 50 17.48 -10.33 -9.87
C THR A 50 16.63 -9.11 -10.24
N PHE A 51 15.85 -8.60 -9.29
CA PHE A 51 14.86 -7.54 -9.56
C PHE A 51 15.37 -6.15 -9.20
N ALA A 52 16.14 -6.01 -8.11
CA ALA A 52 16.61 -4.72 -7.59
C ALA A 52 15.51 -3.64 -7.50
N SER A 53 14.26 -4.05 -7.26
CA SER A 53 13.08 -3.19 -7.37
C SER A 53 12.08 -3.48 -6.26
N GLY A 54 11.35 -2.46 -5.83
CA GLY A 54 10.25 -2.60 -4.87
C GLY A 54 8.87 -2.55 -5.53
N ARG A 55 8.81 -2.53 -6.87
CA ARG A 55 7.58 -2.45 -7.66
C ARG A 55 7.64 -3.50 -8.75
N ILE A 56 7.13 -4.69 -8.43
CA ILE A 56 7.17 -5.88 -9.27
C ILE A 56 5.74 -6.42 -9.48
N PHE A 57 5.42 -7.62 -8.99
CA PHE A 57 4.17 -8.30 -9.20
C PHE A 57 2.96 -7.63 -8.54
N ALA A 58 3.06 -7.23 -7.27
CA ALA A 58 1.93 -6.71 -6.52
C ALA A 58 1.56 -5.27 -6.89
N HIS A 59 2.48 -4.54 -7.52
CA HIS A 59 2.22 -3.24 -8.16
C HIS A 59 1.63 -3.34 -9.58
N SER A 60 1.20 -4.54 -10.01
CA SER A 60 0.50 -4.74 -11.28
C SER A 60 -1.02 -4.67 -11.11
N LEU A 61 -1.73 -4.29 -12.18
CA LEU A 61 -3.19 -4.36 -12.26
C LEU A 61 -3.67 -5.81 -12.12
N LEU A 62 -2.89 -6.78 -12.62
CA LEU A 62 -3.20 -8.19 -12.49
C LEU A 62 -3.35 -8.60 -11.02
N PHE A 63 -2.45 -8.13 -10.14
CA PHE A 63 -2.51 -8.45 -8.72
C PHE A 63 -3.84 -8.01 -8.09
N VAL A 64 -4.23 -6.74 -8.28
CA VAL A 64 -5.48 -6.23 -7.69
C VAL A 64 -6.72 -6.86 -8.32
N VAL A 65 -6.68 -7.21 -9.61
CA VAL A 65 -7.77 -7.94 -10.28
C VAL A 65 -7.93 -9.34 -9.72
N VAL A 66 -6.84 -10.11 -9.58
CA VAL A 66 -6.88 -11.46 -9.01
C VAL A 66 -7.36 -11.42 -7.57
N LEU A 67 -6.87 -10.46 -6.78
CA LEU A 67 -7.28 -10.26 -5.39
C LEU A 67 -8.78 -9.92 -5.31
N GLY A 68 -9.26 -9.05 -6.20
CA GLY A 68 -10.66 -8.66 -6.32
C GLY A 68 -11.57 -9.82 -6.73
N LEU A 69 -11.16 -10.63 -7.72
CA LEU A 69 -11.91 -11.81 -8.17
C LEU A 69 -11.99 -12.87 -7.08
N ALA A 70 -10.87 -13.15 -6.40
CA ALA A 70 -10.84 -14.05 -5.26
C ALA A 70 -11.75 -13.53 -4.12
N GLY A 71 -11.72 -12.22 -3.85
CA GLY A 71 -12.58 -11.61 -2.85
C GLY A 71 -14.05 -11.66 -3.22
N TYR A 72 -14.38 -11.41 -4.49
CA TYR A 72 -15.75 -11.53 -4.99
C TYR A 72 -16.26 -12.97 -4.86
N TYR A 73 -15.43 -13.95 -5.21
CA TYR A 73 -15.75 -15.37 -5.02
C TYR A 73 -16.04 -15.71 -3.55
N LEU A 74 -15.18 -15.28 -2.61
CA LEU A 74 -15.39 -15.51 -1.18
C LEU A 74 -16.63 -14.79 -0.65
N TYR A 75 -16.90 -13.58 -1.13
CA TYR A 75 -18.10 -12.84 -0.79
C TYR A 75 -19.37 -13.57 -1.26
N MET A 76 -19.38 -14.10 -2.48
CA MET A 76 -20.51 -14.90 -2.97
C MET A 76 -20.74 -16.17 -2.15
N ARG A 77 -19.66 -16.84 -1.70
CA ARG A 77 -19.75 -18.11 -0.96
C ARG A 77 -20.07 -17.96 0.53
N ARG A 78 -19.52 -16.93 1.18
CA ARG A 78 -19.51 -16.82 2.66
C ARG A 78 -19.85 -15.43 3.18
N LYS A 79 -20.19 -14.48 2.28
CA LYS A 79 -20.34 -13.05 2.61
C LYS A 79 -19.10 -12.42 3.25
N ASP A 80 -17.93 -13.04 3.04
CA ASP A 80 -16.65 -12.51 3.52
C ASP A 80 -16.18 -11.37 2.61
N THR A 81 -16.09 -10.17 3.17
CA THR A 81 -15.67 -8.95 2.46
C THR A 81 -14.20 -8.62 2.65
N ARG A 82 -13.46 -9.36 3.48
CA ARG A 82 -12.07 -9.03 3.87
C ARG A 82 -11.14 -8.88 2.67
N LEU A 83 -11.21 -9.84 1.75
CA LEU A 83 -10.35 -9.85 0.57
C LEU A 83 -10.76 -8.81 -0.47
N LEU A 84 -12.05 -8.43 -0.53
CA LEU A 84 -12.52 -7.29 -1.31
C LEU A 84 -11.99 -5.97 -0.75
N ILE A 85 -11.96 -5.81 0.58
CA ILE A 85 -11.39 -4.64 1.23
C ILE A 85 -9.89 -4.55 0.93
N LEU A 86 -9.17 -5.67 1.03
CA LEU A 86 -7.75 -5.73 0.66
C LEU A 86 -7.53 -5.33 -0.79
N ALA A 87 -8.32 -5.88 -1.73
CA ALA A 87 -8.25 -5.52 -3.14
C ALA A 87 -8.49 -4.03 -3.38
N ALA A 88 -9.56 -3.47 -2.81
CA ALA A 88 -9.90 -2.06 -2.97
C ALA A 88 -8.82 -1.13 -2.37
N ALA A 89 -8.28 -1.45 -1.19
CA ALA A 89 -7.22 -0.67 -0.56
C ALA A 89 -5.88 -0.79 -1.32
N SER A 90 -5.56 -1.97 -1.88
CA SER A 90 -4.40 -2.13 -2.76
C SER A 90 -4.58 -1.40 -4.09
N THR A 91 -5.80 -1.28 -4.62
CA THR A 91 -6.05 -0.41 -5.79
C THR A 91 -5.76 1.05 -5.47
N VAL A 92 -6.18 1.54 -4.29
CA VAL A 92 -5.83 2.89 -3.84
C VAL A 92 -4.31 3.06 -3.71
N HIS A 93 -3.60 2.04 -3.21
CA HIS A 93 -2.13 2.03 -3.20
C HIS A 93 -1.54 2.27 -4.59
N LEU A 94 -1.94 1.47 -5.60
CA LEU A 94 -1.46 1.62 -6.98
C LEU A 94 -1.75 3.03 -7.55
N LEU A 95 -2.93 3.58 -7.23
CA LEU A 95 -3.31 4.92 -7.67
C LEU A 95 -2.45 6.01 -7.05
N LEU A 96 -2.30 5.96 -5.73
CA LEU A 96 -1.47 6.91 -5.03
C LEU A 96 -0.01 6.83 -5.53
N ASP A 97 0.48 5.63 -5.88
CA ASP A 97 1.85 5.44 -6.34
C ASP A 97 2.03 5.82 -7.82
N SER A 98 0.94 6.29 -8.44
CA SER A 98 0.85 6.71 -9.83
C SER A 98 1.33 5.65 -10.81
N MET A 99 0.96 4.38 -10.55
CA MET A 99 1.49 3.25 -11.31
C MET A 99 1.20 3.32 -12.82
N TRP A 100 0.17 4.07 -13.24
CA TRP A 100 -0.09 4.35 -14.66
C TRP A 100 1.06 5.06 -15.37
N GLN A 101 1.97 5.73 -14.65
CA GLN A 101 3.18 6.36 -15.21
C GLN A 101 4.30 5.36 -15.48
N THR A 102 4.16 4.11 -15.01
CA THR A 102 5.05 2.99 -15.31
C THR A 102 4.25 1.85 -15.95
N PRO A 103 3.77 2.01 -17.21
CA PRO A 103 2.82 1.08 -17.82
C PRO A 103 3.30 -0.36 -17.87
N GLN A 104 4.61 -0.57 -18.05
CA GLN A 104 5.20 -1.91 -18.11
C GLN A 104 4.93 -2.73 -16.83
N THR A 105 5.21 -2.17 -15.65
CA THR A 105 4.89 -2.82 -14.37
C THR A 105 3.38 -2.84 -14.13
N PHE A 106 2.68 -1.74 -14.42
CA PHE A 106 1.26 -1.61 -14.15
C PHE A 106 0.40 -2.60 -14.96
N LEU A 107 0.76 -2.88 -16.21
CA LEU A 107 0.07 -3.81 -17.09
C LEU A 107 0.77 -5.17 -17.19
N TRP A 108 1.75 -5.44 -16.32
CA TRP A 108 2.44 -6.73 -16.29
C TRP A 108 1.43 -7.89 -16.14
N PRO A 109 1.58 -8.99 -16.91
CA PRO A 109 2.66 -9.32 -17.85
C PRO A 109 2.40 -8.91 -19.32
N LEU A 110 1.34 -8.14 -19.61
CA LEU A 110 0.92 -7.84 -20.99
C LEU A 110 1.95 -7.02 -21.78
N LEU A 111 2.74 -6.19 -21.10
CA LEU A 111 3.77 -5.34 -21.70
C LEU A 111 5.20 -5.87 -21.47
N GLY A 112 5.33 -7.17 -21.21
CA GLY A 112 6.62 -7.85 -21.03
C GLY A 112 6.83 -8.37 -19.61
N TRP A 113 7.96 -9.05 -19.43
CA TRP A 113 8.30 -9.78 -18.20
C TRP A 113 9.31 -9.06 -17.31
N GLU A 114 9.91 -7.99 -17.81
CA GLU A 114 10.91 -7.22 -17.09
C GLU A 114 10.26 -6.14 -16.22
N PHE A 115 10.91 -5.80 -15.12
CA PHE A 115 10.51 -4.72 -14.22
C PHE A 115 11.58 -3.63 -14.21
N GLY A 116 11.16 -2.38 -13.99
CA GLY A 116 12.08 -1.27 -13.80
C GLY A 116 13.04 -1.53 -12.64
N ARG A 117 14.34 -1.58 -12.94
CA ARG A 117 15.39 -1.80 -11.93
C ARG A 117 15.72 -0.50 -11.22
N GLY A 118 15.73 -0.55 -9.90
CA GLY A 118 16.19 0.54 -9.05
C GLY A 118 17.66 0.39 -8.69
N THR A 119 18.11 1.22 -7.75
CA THR A 119 19.42 1.07 -7.12
C THR A 119 19.49 -0.28 -6.40
N GLN A 120 20.54 -1.04 -6.67
CA GLN A 120 20.89 -2.21 -5.87
C GLN A 120 21.42 -1.74 -4.52
N TYR A 121 20.87 -2.30 -3.45
CA TYR A 121 21.33 -2.05 -2.09
C TYR A 121 22.02 -3.31 -1.59
N GLY A 122 23.17 -3.19 -0.94
CA GLY A 122 23.93 -4.36 -0.47
C GLY A 122 23.23 -5.15 0.63
N SER A 123 22.32 -4.52 1.39
CA SER A 123 21.47 -5.20 2.36
C SER A 123 20.13 -4.48 2.56
N PHE A 124 19.14 -5.18 3.12
CA PHE A 124 17.87 -4.56 3.53
C PHE A 124 18.07 -3.39 4.49
N TRP A 125 19.00 -3.51 5.44
CA TRP A 125 19.32 -2.44 6.38
C TRP A 125 19.91 -1.23 5.69
N GLN A 126 20.72 -1.43 4.66
CA GLN A 126 21.29 -0.34 3.86
C GLN A 126 20.23 0.33 2.99
N TYR A 127 19.28 -0.45 2.46
CA TYR A 127 18.08 0.11 1.81
C TYR A 127 17.30 0.99 2.78
N LEU A 128 17.00 0.47 3.98
CA LEU A 128 16.22 1.17 4.98
C LEU A 128 16.94 2.45 5.45
N SER A 129 18.22 2.36 5.80
CA SER A 129 19.01 3.50 6.24
C SER A 129 19.14 4.56 5.15
N THR A 130 19.30 4.17 3.88
CA THR A 130 19.34 5.12 2.76
C THR A 130 17.99 5.75 2.51
N ALA A 131 16.91 4.97 2.59
CA ALA A 131 15.55 5.47 2.43
C ALA A 131 15.21 6.50 3.52
N TYR A 132 15.55 6.23 4.78
CA TYR A 132 15.33 7.16 5.89
C TYR A 132 16.32 8.34 5.92
N GLY A 133 17.59 8.13 5.57
CA GLY A 133 18.58 9.22 5.49
C GLY A 133 18.17 10.29 4.49
N ARG A 134 17.68 9.90 3.31
CA ARG A 134 17.18 10.82 2.28
C ARG A 134 15.99 11.68 2.73
N ILE A 135 15.20 11.18 3.67
CA ILE A 135 14.05 11.91 4.25
C ILE A 135 14.56 13.01 5.20
N LEU A 136 15.57 12.69 6.02
CA LEU A 136 16.14 13.62 7.01
C LEU A 136 16.95 14.74 6.35
N ASP A 137 17.58 14.46 5.21
CA ASP A 137 18.38 15.45 4.46
C ASP A 137 17.53 16.48 3.67
N GLY A 138 16.20 16.46 3.80
CA GLY A 138 15.30 17.46 3.19
C GLY A 138 15.14 17.35 1.67
N SER A 139 15.83 16.41 1.01
CA SER A 139 15.77 16.19 -0.44
C SER A 139 14.40 15.72 -0.97
N LEU A 140 13.49 15.36 -0.06
CA LEU A 140 12.14 14.85 -0.32
C LEU A 140 11.06 15.65 0.43
N SER A 141 11.01 16.97 0.24
CA SER A 141 10.02 17.85 0.91
C SER A 141 8.58 17.37 0.70
N LEU A 142 8.22 16.96 -0.52
CA LEU A 142 6.89 16.43 -0.84
C LEU A 142 6.63 15.07 -0.17
N GLY A 143 7.61 14.16 -0.21
CA GLY A 143 7.49 12.82 0.39
C GLY A 143 7.31 12.88 1.91
N LEU A 144 8.13 13.69 2.59
CA LEU A 144 8.02 13.94 4.02
C LEU A 144 6.69 14.60 4.38
N THR A 145 6.23 15.56 3.57
CA THR A 145 4.95 16.24 3.78
C THR A 145 3.79 15.25 3.71
N THR A 146 3.75 14.40 2.66
CA THR A 146 2.70 13.37 2.55
C THR A 146 2.76 12.34 3.68
N GLU A 147 3.95 12.03 4.19
CA GLU A 147 4.12 11.09 5.29
C GLU A 147 3.61 11.68 6.62
N ILE A 148 3.92 12.94 6.91
CA ILE A 148 3.41 13.66 8.08
C ILE A 148 1.89 13.78 8.02
N ILE A 149 1.33 14.13 6.86
CA ILE A 149 -0.12 14.18 6.65
C ILE A 149 -0.75 12.81 6.91
N GLY A 150 -0.19 11.75 6.34
CA GLY A 150 -0.65 10.39 6.57
C GLY A 150 -0.65 10.00 8.05
N LEU A 151 0.44 10.32 8.76
CA LEU A 151 0.56 10.07 10.19
C LEU A 151 -0.48 10.84 11.00
N ILE A 152 -0.69 12.13 10.71
CA ILE A 152 -1.72 12.94 11.37
C ILE A 152 -3.11 12.32 11.17
N ILE A 153 -3.43 11.88 9.95
CA ILE A 153 -4.70 11.22 9.66
C ILE A 153 -4.86 9.93 10.47
N ILE A 154 -3.83 9.09 10.55
CA ILE A 154 -3.84 7.87 11.37
C ILE A 154 -4.12 8.19 12.84
N LEU A 155 -3.45 9.20 13.39
CA LEU A 155 -3.62 9.62 14.78
C LEU A 155 -5.04 10.11 15.06
N ILE A 156 -5.58 10.98 14.19
CA ILE A 156 -6.96 11.47 14.31
C ILE A 156 -7.95 10.31 14.22
N PHE A 157 -7.77 9.43 13.23
CA PHE A 157 -8.64 8.28 13.02
C PHE A 157 -8.66 7.37 14.26
N THR A 158 -7.49 7.01 14.77
CA THR A 158 -7.34 6.14 15.95
C THR A 158 -7.94 6.78 17.20
N ALA A 159 -7.71 8.09 17.41
CA ALA A 159 -8.31 8.81 18.54
C ALA A 159 -9.83 8.86 18.46
N THR A 160 -10.38 8.98 17.24
CA THR A 160 -11.84 9.04 17.02
C THR A 160 -12.49 7.68 17.31
N GLU A 161 -11.90 6.59 16.82
CA GLU A 161 -12.34 5.22 17.09
C GLU A 161 -12.25 4.87 18.58
N LEU A 162 -11.15 5.22 19.25
CA LEU A 162 -10.98 5.00 20.69
C LEU A 162 -12.05 5.75 21.50
N ARG A 163 -12.35 7.00 21.13
CA ARG A 163 -13.39 7.81 21.79
C ARG A 163 -14.79 7.21 21.61
N GLN A 164 -15.08 6.63 20.45
CA GLN A 164 -16.36 5.97 20.21
C GLN A 164 -16.49 4.72 21.07
N HIS A 165 -15.44 3.89 21.15
CA HIS A 165 -15.45 2.71 22.01
C HIS A 165 -15.62 3.04 23.51
N LEU A 166 -14.93 4.07 24.02
CA LEU A 166 -15.03 4.50 25.42
C LEU A 166 -16.36 5.16 25.79
N ARG A 167 -17.15 5.64 24.81
CA ARG A 167 -18.49 6.21 25.04
C ARG A 167 -19.59 5.14 25.14
N ILE A 168 -19.30 3.92 24.71
CA ILE A 168 -20.26 2.81 24.64
C ILE A 168 -20.04 1.80 25.78
N SER A 169 -18.90 1.87 26.49
CA SER A 169 -18.60 1.13 27.73
C SER A 169 -19.06 1.86 28.98
#